data_AF-D9WM40-F1
#
_entry.id   AF-D9WM40-F1
#
_cell.length_a   1.000
_cell.length_b   1.000
_cell.length_c   1.000
_cell.angle_alpha   90.00
_cell.angle_beta   90.00
_cell.angle_gamma   90.00
#
_symmetry.space_group_name_H-M   'P 1'
#
loop_
_entity.id
_entity.type
_entity.pdbx_description
1 polymer ?
#
loop_
_entity_poly.entity_id
_entity_poly.type
_entity_poly.pdbx_seq_one_letter_code
_entity_poly.pdbx_strand_id
1 'polypeptide(L)'
;MSDARTPAQIEADIARRRQELAVTLDEIGVRVHPKTIMGDAKAKAASAVDRTAGRAYVSANRVVTNVRGQLVTEDGAPRMERIVPVALVVVGLVGLLTVSSVRGGGRSGGRKGCKRRR
;
A
#
# COMPACT_ATOMS: atom_id res chain seq x y z
N MET A 1 23.62 36.93 -43.72
CA MET A 1 23.10 35.54 -43.56
C MET A 1 21.69 35.63 -42.98
N SER A 2 20.73 36.00 -43.83
CA SER A 2 19.30 36.00 -43.49
C SER A 2 18.56 35.58 -44.76
N ASP A 3 18.56 34.28 -45.04
CA ASP A 3 17.61 33.70 -45.99
C ASP A 3 16.21 33.89 -45.38
N ALA A 4 15.52 34.94 -45.83
CA ALA A 4 14.14 35.18 -45.48
C ALA A 4 13.33 34.02 -46.08
N ARG A 5 12.95 33.06 -45.23
CA ARG A 5 12.13 31.92 -45.63
C ARG A 5 10.87 32.43 -46.30
N THR A 6 10.61 31.91 -47.49
CA THR A 6 9.44 32.32 -48.25
C THR A 6 8.19 31.83 -47.52
N PRO A 7 7.07 32.58 -47.54
CA PRO A 7 5.84 32.18 -46.87
C PRO A 7 5.36 30.79 -47.27
N ALA A 8 5.54 30.40 -48.54
CA ALA A 8 5.24 29.06 -49.04
C ALA A 8 6.09 27.95 -48.36
N GLN A 9 7.35 28.23 -48.01
CA GLN A 9 8.19 27.28 -47.28
C GLN A 9 7.74 27.13 -45.82
N ILE A 10 7.25 28.20 -45.19
CA ILE A 10 6.75 28.15 -43.80
C ILE A 10 5.47 27.31 -43.72
N GLU A 11 4.57 27.44 -44.69
CA GLU A 11 3.36 26.62 -44.77
C GLU A 11 3.68 25.13 -45.01
N ALA A 12 4.63 24.85 -45.90
CA ALA A 12 5.09 23.48 -46.15
C ALA A 12 5.73 22.85 -44.89
N ASP A 13 6.47 23.64 -44.10
CA ASP A 13 7.14 23.16 -42.88
C ASP A 13 6.14 22.95 -41.73
N ILE A 14 5.13 23.81 -41.59
CA ILE A 14 4.04 23.65 -40.61
C ILE A 14 3.21 22.40 -40.92
N ALA A 15 2.87 22.15 -42.19
CA ALA A 15 2.12 20.96 -42.58
C ALA A 15 2.91 19.68 -42.26
N ARG A 16 4.22 19.68 -42.54
CA ARG A 16 5.13 18.57 -42.25
C ARG A 16 5.25 18.30 -40.76
N ARG A 17 5.42 19.34 -39.93
CA ARG A 17 5.48 19.19 -38.47
C ARG A 17 4.19 18.69 -37.85
N ARG A 18 3.02 19.09 -38.38
CA ARG A 18 1.72 18.60 -37.90
C ARG A 18 1.55 17.10 -38.14
N GLN A 19 2.04 16.58 -39.26
CA GLN A 19 2.00 15.15 -39.58
C GLN A 19 2.92 14.34 -38.65
N GLU A 20 4.12 14.85 -38.36
CA GLU A 20 5.10 14.20 -37.48
C GLU A 20 4.61 14.11 -36.01
N LEU A 21 3.93 15.16 -35.53
CA LEU A 21 3.32 15.18 -34.18
C LEU A 21 2.12 14.23 -34.06
N ALA A 22 1.31 14.06 -35.12
CA ALA A 22 0.17 13.14 -35.11
C ALA A 22 0.62 11.68 -34.92
N VAL A 23 1.72 11.29 -35.57
CA VAL A 23 2.32 9.95 -35.43
C VAL A 23 2.82 9.73 -33.99
N THR A 24 3.44 10.74 -33.39
CA THR A 24 3.99 10.63 -32.02
C THR A 24 2.89 10.65 -30.95
N LEU A 25 1.81 11.42 -31.17
CA LEU A 25 0.67 11.47 -30.27
C LEU A 25 -0.14 10.17 -30.24
N ASP A 26 -0.21 9.46 -31.37
CA ASP A 26 -0.82 8.13 -31.43
C ASP A 26 0.03 7.10 -30.65
N GLU A 27 1.35 7.16 -30.81
CA GLU A 27 2.28 6.28 -30.09
C GLU A 27 2.26 6.50 -28.56
N ILE A 28 2.19 7.76 -28.11
CA ILE A 28 2.07 8.08 -26.68
C ILE A 28 0.65 7.77 -26.18
N GLY A 29 -0.40 8.09 -26.94
CA GLY A 29 -1.80 7.92 -26.56
C GLY A 29 -2.20 6.48 -26.22
N VAL A 30 -1.62 5.50 -26.92
CA VAL A 30 -1.89 4.07 -26.66
C VAL A 30 -1.20 3.59 -25.38
N ARG A 31 -0.01 4.12 -25.03
CA ARG A 31 0.76 3.66 -23.86
C ARG A 31 0.35 4.30 -22.53
N VAL A 32 -0.22 5.51 -22.53
CA VAL A 32 -0.68 6.19 -21.30
C VAL A 32 -2.17 6.07 -21.06
N HIS A 33 -2.82 5.06 -21.62
CA HIS A 33 -4.25 4.84 -21.38
C HIS A 33 -4.50 4.74 -19.85
N PRO A 34 -5.31 5.64 -19.26
CA PRO A 34 -5.39 5.78 -17.80
C PRO A 34 -5.88 4.49 -17.13
N LYS A 35 -6.63 3.67 -17.86
CA LYS A 35 -7.13 2.36 -17.40
C LYS A 35 -6.02 1.34 -17.18
N THR A 36 -4.96 1.33 -17.98
CA THR A 36 -3.83 0.40 -17.85
C THR A 36 -2.88 0.82 -16.73
N ILE A 37 -2.58 2.12 -16.61
CA ILE A 37 -1.75 2.66 -15.51
C ILE A 37 -2.38 2.34 -14.15
N MET A 38 -3.69 2.54 -14.03
CA MET A 38 -4.41 2.28 -12.77
C MET A 38 -4.52 0.78 -12.47
N GLY A 39 -4.66 -0.05 -13.49
CA GLY A 39 -4.64 -1.51 -13.39
C GLY A 39 -3.29 -2.04 -12.88
N ASP A 40 -2.19 -1.59 -13.48
CA ASP A 40 -0.83 -2.00 -13.09
C ASP A 40 -0.46 -1.52 -11.68
N ALA A 41 -0.87 -0.31 -11.32
CA ALA A 41 -0.68 0.21 -9.97
C ALA A 41 -1.43 -0.62 -8.91
N LYS A 42 -2.68 -0.99 -9.19
CA LYS A 42 -3.49 -1.84 -8.30
C LYS A 42 -2.91 -3.25 -8.18
N ALA A 43 -2.46 -3.84 -9.30
CA ALA A 43 -1.86 -5.16 -9.31
C ALA A 43 -0.53 -5.20 -8.51
N LYS A 44 0.31 -4.18 -8.64
CA LYS A 44 1.54 -4.05 -7.83
C LYS A 44 1.23 -3.88 -6.34
N ALA A 45 0.23 -3.09 -5.99
CA ALA A 45 -0.19 -2.91 -4.61
C ALA A 45 -0.72 -4.21 -4.00
N ALA A 46 -1.60 -4.92 -4.71
CA ALA A 46 -2.12 -6.22 -4.27
C ALA A 46 -0.98 -7.25 -4.09
N SER A 47 -0.06 -7.32 -5.06
CA SER A 47 1.10 -8.22 -5.00
C SER A 47 2.05 -7.89 -3.83
N ALA A 48 2.19 -6.60 -3.49
CA ALA A 48 2.99 -6.18 -2.34
C ALA A 48 2.34 -6.62 -1.03
N VAL A 49 1.01 -6.45 -0.91
CA VAL A 49 0.23 -6.91 0.24
C VAL A 49 0.28 -8.43 0.38
N ASP A 50 0.12 -9.19 -0.71
CA ASP A 50 0.17 -10.66 -0.64
C ASP A 50 1.55 -11.16 -0.17
N ARG A 51 2.64 -10.50 -0.58
CA ARG A 51 4.00 -10.86 -0.14
C ARG A 51 4.28 -10.51 1.32
N THR A 52 3.70 -9.44 1.84
CA THR A 52 3.85 -9.07 3.26
C THR A 52 2.88 -9.81 4.15
N ALA A 53 1.59 -9.86 3.80
CA ALA A 53 0.56 -10.57 4.53
C ALA A 53 0.83 -12.08 4.53
N GLY A 54 1.22 -12.67 3.41
CA GLY A 54 1.59 -14.09 3.33
C GLY A 54 2.79 -14.43 4.20
N ARG A 55 3.85 -13.62 4.17
CA ARG A 55 5.02 -13.82 5.05
C ARG A 55 4.69 -13.57 6.53
N ALA A 56 3.90 -12.55 6.83
CA ALA A 56 3.46 -12.25 8.18
C ALA A 56 2.62 -13.40 8.74
N TYR A 57 1.67 -13.93 7.97
CA TYR A 57 0.84 -15.06 8.37
C TYR A 57 1.66 -16.32 8.66
N VAL A 58 2.59 -16.69 7.77
CA VAL A 58 3.46 -17.86 7.98
C VAL A 58 4.38 -17.67 9.18
N SER A 59 4.93 -16.47 9.37
CA SER A 59 5.76 -16.16 10.55
C SER A 59 4.97 -16.22 11.85
N ALA A 60 3.74 -15.71 11.86
CA ALA A 60 2.85 -15.76 13.01
C ALA A 60 2.48 -17.21 13.36
N ASN A 61 2.09 -18.01 12.36
CA ASN A 61 1.80 -19.44 12.59
C ASN A 61 3.01 -20.20 13.11
N ARG A 62 4.23 -19.94 12.59
CA ARG A 62 5.45 -20.56 13.14
C ARG A 62 5.67 -20.21 14.61
N VAL A 63 5.47 -18.95 14.99
CA VAL A 63 5.59 -18.52 16.40
C VAL A 63 4.53 -19.22 17.26
N VAL A 64 3.28 -19.26 16.80
CA VAL A 64 2.18 -19.94 17.52
C VAL A 64 2.47 -21.43 17.67
N THR A 65 2.95 -22.12 16.64
CA THR A 65 3.32 -23.54 16.70
C THR A 65 4.45 -23.79 17.70
N ASN A 66 5.48 -22.93 17.72
CA ASN A 66 6.58 -23.03 18.67
C ASN A 66 6.13 -22.82 20.13
N VAL A 67 5.26 -21.83 20.36
CA VAL A 67 4.70 -21.57 21.70
C VAL A 67 3.79 -22.72 22.13
N ARG A 68 2.96 -23.24 21.23
CA ARG A 68 2.09 -24.40 21.50
C ARG A 68 2.93 -25.62 21.91
N GLY A 69 4.07 -25.87 21.25
CA GLY A 69 4.99 -26.95 21.62
C GLY A 69 5.60 -26.83 23.03
N GLN A 70 5.63 -25.62 23.62
CA GLN A 70 6.13 -25.40 24.98
C GLN A 70 5.02 -25.48 26.06
N LEU A 71 3.77 -25.26 25.64
CA LEU A 71 2.60 -25.21 26.52
C LEU A 71 1.79 -26.52 26.53
N VAL A 72 2.02 -27.41 25.56
CA VAL A 72 1.34 -28.71 25.41
C VAL A 72 2.37 -29.84 25.57
N THR A 73 1.98 -30.98 26.14
CA THR A 73 2.85 -32.19 26.23
C THR A 73 2.96 -32.93 24.89
N GLU A 74 3.92 -33.86 24.75
CA GLU A 74 4.04 -34.72 23.57
C GLU A 74 2.74 -35.47 23.18
N ASP A 75 1.86 -35.77 24.15
CA ASP A 75 0.56 -36.43 23.93
C ASP A 75 -0.58 -35.46 23.56
N GLY A 76 -0.31 -34.16 23.46
CA GLY A 76 -1.32 -33.15 23.12
C GLY A 76 -2.11 -32.60 24.31
N ALA A 77 -1.80 -33.00 25.55
CA ALA A 77 -2.49 -32.52 26.74
C ALA A 77 -2.00 -31.12 27.18
N PRO A 78 -2.90 -30.17 27.47
CA PRO A 78 -2.52 -28.84 27.95
C PRO A 78 -1.86 -28.93 29.33
N ARG A 79 -0.64 -28.37 29.49
CA ARG A 79 0.05 -28.29 30.78
C ARG A 79 -0.60 -27.22 31.64
N MET A 80 -1.61 -27.59 32.42
CA MET A 80 -2.40 -26.65 33.23
C MET A 80 -1.56 -25.86 34.22
N GLU A 81 -0.46 -26.43 34.72
CA GLU A 81 0.51 -25.74 35.59
C GLU A 81 1.18 -24.55 34.90
N ARG A 82 1.29 -24.56 33.56
CA ARG A 82 1.93 -23.50 32.75
C ARG A 82 0.92 -22.60 32.04
N ILE A 83 -0.21 -23.15 31.60
CA ILE A 83 -1.21 -22.39 30.83
C ILE A 83 -1.96 -21.40 31.73
N VAL A 84 -2.33 -21.79 32.94
CA VAL A 84 -3.07 -20.92 33.87
C VAL A 84 -2.33 -19.61 34.15
N PRO A 85 -1.05 -19.61 34.59
CA PRO A 85 -0.34 -18.35 34.84
C PRO A 85 -0.14 -17.51 33.57
N VAL A 86 0.15 -18.15 32.42
CA VAL A 86 0.31 -17.43 31.14
C VAL A 86 -0.99 -16.78 30.70
N ALA A 87 -2.12 -17.50 30.78
CA ALA A 87 -3.44 -16.99 30.43
C ALA A 87 -3.82 -15.78 31.29
N LEU A 88 -3.57 -15.83 32.61
CA LEU A 88 -3.83 -14.72 33.51
C LEU A 88 -3.01 -13.47 33.15
N VAL A 89 -1.72 -13.62 32.81
CA VAL A 89 -0.87 -12.51 32.38
C VAL A 89 -1.39 -11.89 31.08
N VAL A 90 -1.75 -12.72 30.09
CA VAL A 90 -2.31 -12.24 28.81
C VAL A 90 -3.60 -11.47 29.03
N VAL A 91 -4.53 -12.01 29.81
CA VAL A 91 -5.80 -11.33 30.14
C VAL A 91 -5.53 -10.02 30.87
N GLY A 92 -4.59 -9.99 31.82
CA GLY A 92 -4.19 -8.77 32.52
C GLY A 92 -3.63 -7.69 31.60
N LEU A 93 -2.74 -8.06 30.67
CA LEU A 93 -2.17 -7.14 29.68
C LEU A 93 -3.22 -6.61 28.70
N VAL A 94 -4.12 -7.47 28.21
CA VAL A 94 -5.21 -7.06 27.32
C VAL A 94 -6.20 -6.15 28.06
N GLY A 95 -6.56 -6.48 29.29
CA GLY A 95 -7.37 -5.63 30.14
C GLY A 95 -6.72 -4.26 30.37
N LEU A 96 -5.42 -4.23 30.66
CA LEU A 96 -4.69 -2.97 30.85
C LEU A 96 -4.61 -2.14 29.56
N LEU A 97 -4.34 -2.76 28.41
CA LEU A 97 -4.26 -2.09 27.12
C LEU A 97 -5.62 -1.53 26.69
N THR A 98 -6.69 -2.31 26.84
CA THR A 98 -8.05 -1.85 26.53
C THR A 98 -8.44 -0.67 27.43
N VAL A 99 -8.22 -0.79 28.75
CA VAL A 99 -8.50 0.28 29.71
C VAL A 99 -7.65 1.53 29.47
N SER A 100 -6.35 1.38 29.17
CA SER A 100 -5.46 2.52 28.88
C SER A 100 -5.76 3.19 27.54
N SER A 101 -6.21 2.44 26.52
CA SER A 101 -6.67 3.02 25.26
C SER A 101 -7.94 3.86 25.43
N VAL A 102 -8.85 3.41 26.30
CA VAL A 102 -10.08 4.15 26.63
C VAL A 102 -9.76 5.38 27.51
N ARG A 103 -8.80 5.29 28.43
CA ARG A 103 -8.35 6.44 29.25
C ARG A 103 -7.43 7.42 28.51
N GLY A 104 -6.68 6.95 27.51
CA GLY A 104 -5.72 7.73 26.73
C GLY A 104 -6.33 8.48 25.53
N GLY A 105 -7.60 8.24 25.21
CA GLY A 105 -8.32 8.89 24.10
C GLY A 105 -8.60 10.40 24.26
N GLY A 106 -8.12 11.04 25.33
CA GLY A 106 -8.35 12.46 25.63
C GLY A 106 -7.37 13.47 25.03
N ARG A 107 -6.37 13.06 24.24
CA ARG A 107 -5.42 13.99 23.59
C ARG A 107 -4.94 13.49 22.22
N SER A 108 -5.80 13.56 21.22
CA SER A 108 -5.36 13.68 19.83
C SER A 108 -5.98 14.94 19.24
N GLY A 109 -5.15 15.98 19.17
CA GLY A 109 -5.52 17.30 18.65
C GLY A 109 -5.96 17.19 17.20
N GLY A 110 -7.21 17.59 16.95
CA GLY A 110 -7.75 17.75 15.62
C GLY A 110 -7.02 18.83 14.86
N ARG A 111 -6.05 18.44 14.01
CA ARG A 111 -5.66 19.23 12.85
C ARG A 111 -6.68 18.99 11.74
N LYS A 112 -7.80 19.70 11.78
CA LYS A 112 -8.61 19.92 10.56
C LYS A 112 -7.92 21.02 9.75
N GLY A 113 -7.03 20.59 8.87
CA GLY A 113 -6.47 21.42 7.82
C GLY A 113 -7.54 21.77 6.78
N CYS A 114 -7.57 23.05 6.44
CA CYS A 114 -7.90 23.61 5.13
C CYS A 114 -9.30 23.34 4.56
N LYS A 115 -10.21 24.29 4.80
CA LYS A 115 -11.13 24.75 3.74
C LYS A 115 -10.73 26.17 3.34
N ARG A 116 -9.87 26.26 2.33
CA ARG A 116 -9.92 27.35 1.35
C ARG A 116 -11.11 27.07 0.43
N ARG A 117 -12.01 28.04 0.25
CA ARG A 117 -12.52 28.46 -1.07
C ARG A 117 -13.55 29.59 -0.95
N ARG A 118 -13.16 30.70 -1.60
CA ARG A 118 -13.94 31.74 -2.28
C ARG A 118 -14.79 32.67 -1.44
#